data_AF-A0A7K7WNE5-F1
#
_entry.id   AF-A0A7K7WNE5-F1
#
_cell.length_a   1.000
_cell.length_b   1.000
_cell.length_c   1.000
_cell.angle_alpha   90.00
_cell.angle_beta   90.00
_cell.angle_gamma   90.00
#
_symmetry.space_group_name_H-M   'P 1'
#
loop_
_entity.id
_entity.type
_entity.pdbx_description
1 polymer ?
#
loop_
_entity_poly.entity_id
_entity_poly.type
_entity_poly.pdbx_seq_one_letter_code
_entity_poly.pdbx_strand_id
1 'polypeptide(L)'
;LQLVLLKPRRLMNLNGLSVASAAKLYNLRPEDIYLVHDDLDKALGKVAIKLGGSARGHNGVRSCISALQSDEMTRLRVGIGRP
;
A
#
# COMPACT_ATOMS: atom_id res chain seq x y z
N LEU A 1 19.68 -5.16 -10.17
CA LEU A 1 18.43 -5.09 -9.40
C LEU A 1 17.92 -3.65 -9.49
N GLN A 2 16.64 -3.43 -9.84
CA GLN A 2 16.06 -2.08 -9.93
C GLN A 2 15.04 -1.90 -8.80
N LEU A 3 15.09 -0.75 -8.12
CA LEU A 3 14.15 -0.38 -7.05
C LEU A 3 13.56 0.98 -7.37
N VAL A 4 12.25 1.12 -7.24
CA VAL A 4 11.53 2.39 -7.40
C VAL A 4 10.86 2.75 -6.08
N LEU A 5 11.14 3.94 -5.57
CA LEU A 5 10.47 4.49 -4.41
C LEU A 5 9.44 5.54 -4.85
N LEU A 6 8.21 5.42 -4.38
CA LEU A 6 7.11 6.32 -4.71
C LEU A 6 6.44 6.81 -3.43
N LYS A 7 6.38 8.14 -3.28
CA LYS A 7 5.49 8.80 -2.31
C LYS A 7 4.44 9.61 -3.09
N PRO A 8 3.19 9.12 -3.18
CA PRO A 8 2.11 9.88 -3.82
C PRO A 8 1.95 11.28 -3.20
N ARG A 9 1.70 12.29 -4.04
CA ARG A 9 1.38 13.66 -3.62
C ARG A 9 -0.13 13.95 -3.62
N ARG A 10 -0.96 12.90 -3.66
CA ARG A 10 -2.42 12.99 -3.68
C ARG A 10 -3.01 12.75 -2.29
N LEU A 11 -4.31 13.03 -2.14
CA LEU A 11 -5.08 12.63 -0.96
C LEU A 11 -5.05 11.10 -0.81
N MET A 12 -5.09 10.62 0.43
CA MET A 12 -4.94 9.22 0.77
C MET A 12 -5.92 8.30 0.02
N ASN A 13 -7.17 8.73 -0.17
CA ASN A 13 -8.21 8.00 -0.92
C ASN A 13 -7.98 7.96 -2.44
N LEU A 14 -7.01 8.72 -2.97
CA LEU A 14 -6.65 8.80 -4.39
C LEU A 14 -5.24 8.27 -4.68
N ASN A 15 -4.55 7.70 -3.68
CA ASN A 15 -3.18 7.19 -3.84
C ASN A 15 -3.07 6.09 -4.88
N GLY A 16 -4.10 5.24 -5.02
CA GLY A 16 -4.12 4.14 -5.98
C GLY A 16 -3.90 4.58 -7.42
N LEU A 17 -4.38 5.77 -7.80
CA LEU A 17 -4.17 6.32 -9.15
C LEU A 17 -2.68 6.57 -9.43
N SER A 18 -1.93 7.02 -8.43
CA SER A 18 -0.48 7.27 -8.58
C SER A 18 0.29 5.94 -8.64
N VAL A 19 -0.12 4.96 -7.83
CA VAL A 19 0.49 3.63 -7.83
C VAL A 19 0.23 2.91 -9.15
N ALA A 20 -1.00 2.92 -9.67
CA ALA A 20 -1.35 2.30 -10.95
C ALA A 20 -0.61 2.95 -12.13
N SER A 21 -0.48 4.28 -12.13
CA SER A 21 0.31 5.00 -13.15
C SER A 21 1.80 4.59 -13.11
N ALA A 22 2.39 4.46 -11.92
CA ALA A 22 3.77 3.99 -11.78
C ALA A 22 3.92 2.52 -12.18
N ALA A 23 3.00 1.65 -11.79
CA ALA A 23 3.01 0.24 -12.17
C ALA A 23 2.99 0.09 -13.70
N LYS A 24 2.16 0.87 -14.41
CA LYS A 24 2.14 0.90 -15.87
C LYS A 24 3.45 1.42 -16.46
N LEU A 25 4.02 2.49 -15.91
CA LEU A 25 5.28 3.09 -16.40
C LEU A 25 6.46 2.13 -16.28
N TYR A 26 6.53 1.37 -15.17
CA TYR A 26 7.64 0.45 -14.88
C TYR A 26 7.33 -1.01 -15.19
N ASN A 27 6.18 -1.30 -15.83
CA ASN A 27 5.73 -2.64 -16.18
C ASN A 27 5.71 -3.62 -14.98
N LEU A 28 5.16 -3.18 -13.85
CA LEU A 28 5.07 -3.93 -12.60
C LEU A 28 3.69 -4.58 -12.46
N ARG A 29 3.64 -5.81 -11.95
CA ARG A 29 2.41 -6.50 -11.54
C ARG A 29 2.10 -6.17 -10.07
N PRO A 30 0.86 -6.36 -9.58
CA PRO A 30 0.49 -6.10 -8.19
C PRO A 30 1.39 -6.81 -7.17
N GLU A 31 1.78 -8.05 -7.44
CA GLU A 31 2.70 -8.85 -6.61
C GLU A 31 4.12 -8.27 -6.50
N ASP A 32 4.53 -7.43 -7.47
CA ASP A 32 5.81 -6.72 -7.46
C ASP A 32 5.77 -5.44 -6.60
N ILE A 33 4.58 -5.05 -6.11
CA ILE A 33 4.34 -3.79 -5.39
C ILE A 33 4.29 -4.02 -3.88
N TYR A 34 5.08 -3.22 -3.16
CA TYR A 34 5.11 -3.17 -1.70
C TYR A 34 4.49 -1.86 -1.21
N LEU A 35 3.45 -1.96 -0.38
CA LEU A 35 2.85 -0.80 0.28
C LEU A 35 3.39 -0.67 1.70
N VAL A 36 3.89 0.51 2.05
CA VAL A 36 4.27 0.85 3.43
C VAL A 36 3.22 1.78 4.02
N HIS A 37 2.59 1.40 5.12
CA HIS A 37 1.52 2.19 5.72
C HIS A 37 1.36 1.96 7.23
N ASP A 38 0.63 2.86 7.89
CA ASP A 38 0.30 2.77 9.31
C ASP A 38 -0.77 1.71 9.63
N ASP A 39 -0.73 1.13 10.82
CA ASP A 39 -1.69 0.13 11.29
C ASP A 39 -2.12 0.43 12.73
N LEU A 40 -3.39 0.78 12.91
CA LEU A 40 -4.00 1.10 14.21
C LEU A 40 -4.09 -0.11 15.14
N ASP A 41 -4.11 -1.34 14.60
CA ASP A 41 -4.26 -2.55 15.43
C ASP A 41 -2.91 -3.06 15.96
N LYS A 42 -1.81 -2.41 15.62
CA LYS A 42 -0.47 -2.77 16.06
C LYS A 42 0.07 -1.73 17.02
N ALA A 43 0.73 -2.20 18.08
CA ALA A 43 1.43 -1.35 19.02
C ALA A 43 2.44 -0.43 18.31
N LEU A 44 2.66 0.76 18.87
CA LEU A 44 3.55 1.76 18.30
C LEU A 44 4.93 1.17 17.98
N GLY A 45 5.40 1.38 16.75
CA GLY A 45 6.70 0.89 16.27
C GLY A 45 6.72 -0.61 15.92
N LYS A 46 5.64 -1.36 16.15
CA LYS A 46 5.57 -2.77 15.76
C LYS A 46 5.42 -2.89 14.24
N VAL A 47 6.44 -3.44 13.60
CA VAL A 47 6.43 -3.74 12.17
C VAL A 47 5.88 -5.15 11.90
N ALA A 48 5.10 -5.31 10.84
CA ALA A 48 4.72 -6.63 10.33
C ALA A 48 4.52 -6.62 8.82
N ILE A 49 4.80 -7.75 8.18
CA ILE A 49 4.52 -7.97 6.76
C ILE A 49 3.20 -8.73 6.61
N LYS A 50 2.43 -8.42 5.57
CA LYS A 50 1.24 -9.17 5.16
C LYS A 50 1.15 -9.22 3.63
N LEU A 51 1.00 -10.41 3.07
CA LEU A 51 0.62 -10.57 1.67
C LEU A 51 -0.90 -10.40 1.54
N GLY A 52 -1.29 -9.49 0.66
CA GLY A 52 -2.65 -9.22 0.21
C GLY A 52 -3.80 -9.22 1.22
N GLY A 53 -5.04 -9.32 0.76
CA GLY A 53 -6.27 -9.23 1.57
C GLY A 53 -6.82 -7.81 1.72
N SER A 54 -7.95 -7.67 2.43
CA SER A 54 -8.72 -6.43 2.49
C SER A 54 -7.99 -5.22 3.12
N ALA A 55 -8.50 -4.02 2.82
CA ALA A 55 -7.93 -2.76 3.28
C ALA A 55 -8.08 -2.49 4.79
N ARG A 56 -8.93 -3.25 5.51
CA ARG A 56 -9.20 -3.11 6.96
C ARG A 56 -9.35 -1.64 7.43
N GLY A 57 -10.09 -0.84 6.67
CA GLY A 57 -10.34 0.57 6.98
C GLY A 57 -9.30 1.56 6.47
N HIS A 58 -8.13 1.13 5.99
CA HIS A 58 -7.09 2.02 5.49
C HIS A 58 -7.42 2.54 4.07
N ASN A 59 -7.68 3.84 3.94
CA ASN A 59 -8.12 4.45 2.68
C ASN A 59 -7.10 4.35 1.54
N GLY A 60 -5.80 4.46 1.85
CA GLY A 60 -4.72 4.29 0.86
C GLY A 60 -4.68 2.90 0.24
N VAL A 61 -4.70 1.86 1.08
CA VAL A 61 -4.77 0.46 0.63
C VAL A 61 -6.05 0.22 -0.16
N ARG A 62 -7.22 0.70 0.29
CA ARG A 62 -8.48 0.58 -0.45
C ARG A 62 -8.39 1.20 -1.85
N SER A 63 -7.80 2.39 -1.93
CA SER A 63 -7.56 3.10 -3.20
C SER A 63 -6.66 2.28 -4.13
N CYS A 64 -5.57 1.70 -3.61
CA CYS A 64 -4.66 0.87 -4.40
C CYS A 64 -5.34 -0.41 -4.89
N ILE A 65 -6.10 -1.11 -4.04
CA ILE A 65 -6.84 -2.31 -4.44
C ILE A 65 -7.80 -2.00 -5.58
N SER A 66 -8.54 -0.89 -5.47
CA SER A 66 -9.48 -0.47 -6.50
C SER A 66 -8.79 -0.09 -7.82
N ALA A 67 -7.70 0.65 -7.77
CA ALA A 67 -7.01 1.14 -8.97
C ALA A 67 -6.21 0.05 -9.70
N LEU A 68 -5.66 -0.92 -8.96
CA LEU A 68 -4.91 -2.05 -9.50
C LEU A 68 -5.80 -3.26 -9.80
N GLN A 69 -7.08 -3.22 -9.39
CA GLN A 69 -8.05 -4.34 -9.50
C GLN A 69 -7.51 -5.66 -8.92
N SER A 70 -6.70 -5.57 -7.88
CA SER A 70 -6.06 -6.70 -7.22
C SER A 70 -5.78 -6.33 -5.77
N ASP A 71 -5.80 -7.32 -4.88
CA ASP A 71 -5.40 -7.14 -3.50
C ASP A 71 -4.07 -7.82 -3.17
N GLU A 72 -3.30 -8.27 -4.16
CA GLU A 72 -2.10 -9.11 -3.97
C GLU A 72 -0.81 -8.34 -3.65
N MET A 73 -0.89 -7.03 -3.40
CA MET A 73 0.28 -6.24 -2.99
C MET A 73 0.77 -6.68 -1.61
N THR A 74 2.09 -6.84 -1.46
CA THR A 74 2.70 -7.05 -0.15
C THR A 74 2.65 -5.76 0.67
N ARG A 75 2.38 -5.86 1.97
CA ARG A 75 2.23 -4.69 2.84
C ARG A 75 3.15 -4.74 4.04
N LEU A 76 4.00 -3.72 4.18
CA LEU A 76 4.77 -3.42 5.36
C LEU A 76 3.96 -2.48 6.26
N ARG A 77 3.47 -3.03 7.36
CA ARG A 77 2.56 -2.34 8.28
C ARG A 77 3.33 -1.85 9.49
N VAL A 78 3.25 -0.56 9.78
CA VAL A 78 3.93 0.09 10.91
C VAL A 78 2.88 0.47 11.95
N GLY A 79 2.96 -0.14 13.13
CA GLY A 79 2.00 0.11 14.18
C GLY A 79 2.06 1.55 14.70
N ILE A 80 0.89 2.16 14.83
CA ILE A 80 0.69 3.49 15.43
C ILE A 80 -0.14 3.45 16.71
N GLY A 81 -0.63 2.27 17.10
CA GLY A 81 -1.54 2.09 18.23
C GLY A 81 -2.94 2.64 17.94
N ARG A 82 -3.87 2.33 18.85
CA ARG A 82 -5.16 3.03 18.91
C ARG A 82 -5.00 4.28 19.79
N PRO A 83 -5.73 5.37 19.49
CA PRO A 83 -5.83 6.50 20.40
C PRO A 83 -6.30 6.09 21.80
#